data_AF-A0A7W0UIN3-F1
#
_entry.id   AF-A0A7W0UIN3-F1
#
_cell.length_a   1.000
_cell.length_b   1.000
_cell.length_c   1.000
_cell.angle_alpha   90.00
_cell.angle_beta   90.00
_cell.angle_gamma   90.00
#
_symmetry.space_group_name_H-M   'P 1'
#
loop_
_entity.id
_entity.type
_entity.pdbx_description
1 polymer ?
#
loop_
_entity_poly.entity_id
_entity_poly.type
_entity_poly.pdbx_seq_one_letter_code
_entity_poly.pdbx_strand_id
1 'polypeptide(L)'
;MRVPAGRFEEIPEKHCVPIGDGRAVVVRVNGEVVAFPNRCLHQDSPLAGGIVLDEVLICPLHFWRYRLPEGEHLSGARLRSFPVIHEDGDVFVDLPDPQPKQSMREMLLAHAREWSQKPVIKGVIWDMGGVFRRYFSEVMVEIGRNEDWLLDRLPLGPTGDIPIPTTT
;
A
#
# COMPACT_ATOMS: atom_id res chain seq x y z
N MET A 1 1.21 6.86 -20.61
CA MET A 1 -0.01 7.35 -21.29
C MET A 1 -0.45 8.71 -20.77
N ARG A 2 -0.92 9.59 -21.66
CA ARG A 2 -1.44 10.92 -21.30
C ARG A 2 -2.92 10.84 -20.96
N VAL A 3 -3.31 11.33 -19.79
CA VAL A 3 -4.69 11.28 -19.29
C VAL A 3 -5.22 12.70 -19.04
N PRO A 4 -6.41 13.06 -19.54
CA PRO A 4 -6.99 14.37 -19.28
C PRO A 4 -7.39 14.51 -17.81
N ALA A 5 -7.04 15.65 -17.20
CA ALA A 5 -7.44 16.04 -15.86
C ALA A 5 -8.57 17.09 -15.85
N GLY A 6 -8.87 17.69 -17.00
CA GLY A 6 -9.86 18.75 -17.18
C GLY A 6 -9.22 20.11 -17.43
N ARG A 7 -10.04 21.17 -17.44
CA ARG A 7 -9.53 22.54 -17.57
C ARG A 7 -8.82 22.97 -16.29
N PHE A 8 -7.77 23.78 -16.42
CA PHE A 8 -7.01 24.26 -15.27
C PHE A 8 -7.92 24.88 -14.20
N GLU A 9 -8.88 25.72 -14.60
CA GLU A 9 -9.80 26.45 -13.69
C GLU A 9 -10.80 25.53 -12.98
N GLU A 10 -11.07 24.35 -13.52
CA GLU A 10 -12.01 23.37 -12.96
C GLU A 10 -11.35 22.45 -11.91
N ILE A 11 -10.01 22.34 -11.91
CA ILE A 11 -9.28 21.50 -10.95
C ILE A 11 -9.28 22.18 -9.57
N PRO A 12 -9.87 21.59 -8.52
CA PRO A 12 -10.03 22.27 -7.23
C PRO A 12 -8.71 22.50 -6.50
N GLU A 13 -8.69 23.51 -5.63
CA GLU A 13 -7.57 23.82 -4.71
C GLU A 13 -7.70 23.19 -3.33
N LYS A 14 -8.94 22.89 -2.92
CA LYS A 14 -9.26 22.50 -1.53
C LYS A 14 -9.46 21.00 -1.34
N HIS A 15 -9.49 20.23 -2.42
CA HIS A 15 -9.64 18.79 -2.33
C HIS A 15 -9.06 18.09 -3.55
N CYS A 16 -8.70 16.82 -3.40
CA CYS A 16 -8.21 15.99 -4.49
C CYS A 16 -9.36 15.38 -5.30
N VAL A 17 -9.26 15.43 -6.62
CA VAL A 17 -10.21 14.78 -7.55
C VAL A 17 -9.54 13.62 -8.29
N PRO A 18 -10.22 12.47 -8.47
CA PRO A 18 -9.65 11.32 -9.16
C PRO A 18 -9.63 11.51 -10.68
N ILE A 19 -8.59 11.00 -11.33
CA ILE A 19 -8.45 10.94 -12.79
C ILE A 19 -7.97 9.54 -13.23
N GLY A 20 -8.03 9.27 -14.53
CA GLY A 20 -7.46 8.04 -15.11
C GLY A 20 -8.01 6.76 -14.49
N ASP A 21 -9.34 6.67 -14.35
CA ASP A 21 -10.08 5.59 -13.69
C ASP A 21 -9.73 5.43 -12.20
N GLY A 22 -9.43 6.55 -11.53
CA GLY A 22 -9.11 6.59 -10.11
C GLY A 22 -7.72 6.06 -9.79
N ARG A 23 -6.81 5.98 -10.76
CA ARG A 23 -5.40 5.62 -10.54
C ARG A 23 -4.59 6.76 -9.95
N ALA A 24 -4.97 8.00 -10.25
CA ALA A 24 -4.32 9.20 -9.77
C ALA A 24 -5.33 10.20 -9.21
N VAL A 25 -4.83 11.15 -8.45
CA VAL A 25 -5.55 12.34 -7.99
C VAL A 25 -4.83 13.59 -8.43
N VAL A 26 -5.60 14.65 -8.72
CA VAL A 26 -5.08 15.99 -8.99
C VAL A 26 -5.65 17.01 -8.01
N VAL A 27 -4.89 18.06 -7.73
CA VAL A 27 -5.29 19.22 -6.95
C VAL A 27 -4.43 20.42 -7.36
N ARG A 28 -4.99 21.63 -7.30
CA ARG A 28 -4.22 22.86 -7.45
C ARG A 28 -3.61 23.28 -6.13
N VAL A 29 -2.34 23.65 -6.14
CA VAL A 29 -1.62 24.22 -4.99
C VAL A 29 -0.64 25.26 -5.51
N ASN A 30 -0.61 26.45 -4.90
CA ASN A 30 0.31 27.53 -5.28
C ASN A 30 0.26 27.93 -6.76
N GLY A 31 -0.93 27.87 -7.37
CA GLY A 31 -1.13 28.20 -8.79
C GLY A 31 -0.74 27.10 -9.77
N GLU A 32 -0.28 25.95 -9.28
CA GLU A 32 0.15 24.81 -10.10
C GLU A 32 -0.74 23.60 -9.85
N VAL A 33 -0.86 22.71 -10.85
CA VAL A 33 -1.54 21.42 -10.66
C VAL A 33 -0.50 20.37 -10.27
N VAL A 34 -0.77 19.66 -9.17
CA VAL A 34 0.01 18.48 -8.78
C VAL A 34 -0.82 17.22 -8.94
N ALA A 35 -0.17 16.14 -9.34
CA ALA A 35 -0.79 14.83 -9.55
C ALA A 35 -0.05 13.74 -8.78
N PHE A 36 -0.77 12.87 -8.07
CA PHE A 36 -0.21 11.77 -7.27
C PHE A 36 -0.97 10.46 -7.49
N PRO A 37 -0.40 9.30 -7.14
CA PRO A 37 -1.14 8.06 -7.00
C PRO A 37 -2.36 8.25 -6.10
N ASN A 38 -3.51 7.69 -6.48
CA ASN A 38 -4.70 7.70 -5.65
C ASN A 38 -4.63 6.62 -4.54
N ARG A 39 -3.49 6.56 -3.86
CA ARG A 39 -3.15 5.58 -2.83
C ARG A 39 -2.28 6.22 -1.77
N CYS A 40 -2.82 6.29 -0.56
CA CYS A 40 -2.12 6.76 0.62
C CYS A 40 -1.06 5.74 1.03
N LEU A 41 0.18 6.20 1.24
CA LEU A 41 1.31 5.36 1.67
C LEU A 41 1.13 4.75 3.08
N HIS A 42 0.12 5.17 3.84
CA HIS A 42 -0.19 4.60 5.15
C HIS A 42 -0.79 3.20 5.05
N GLN A 43 -1.93 3.06 4.36
CA GLN A 43 -2.73 1.82 4.32
C GLN A 43 -3.41 1.61 2.95
N ASP A 44 -2.80 2.11 1.88
CA ASP A 44 -3.29 1.98 0.50
C ASP A 44 -4.74 2.52 0.30
N SER A 45 -5.17 3.44 1.15
CA SER A 45 -6.51 4.04 1.04
C SER A 45 -6.55 5.06 -0.10
N PRO A 46 -7.69 5.24 -0.79
CA PRO A 46 -7.85 6.31 -1.77
C PRO A 46 -7.57 7.69 -1.18
N LEU A 47 -6.88 8.54 -1.94
CA LEU A 47 -6.68 9.97 -1.64
C LEU A 47 -7.75 10.85 -2.29
N ALA A 48 -8.54 10.31 -3.21
CA ALA A 48 -9.68 11.00 -3.81
C ALA A 48 -10.65 11.46 -2.71
N GLY A 49 -11.04 12.73 -2.75
CA GLY A 49 -11.81 13.37 -1.68
C GLY A 49 -10.98 13.80 -0.46
N GLY A 50 -9.66 13.59 -0.47
CA GLY A 50 -8.76 14.19 0.51
C GLY A 50 -8.81 15.71 0.46
N ILE A 51 -8.71 16.35 1.62
CA ILE A 51 -8.85 17.81 1.77
C ILE A 51 -7.46 18.44 1.77
N VAL A 52 -7.32 19.61 1.15
CA VAL A 52 -6.11 20.43 1.23
C VAL A 52 -6.37 21.66 2.08
N LEU A 53 -5.57 21.82 3.14
CA LEU A 53 -5.57 22.98 4.04
C LEU A 53 -4.13 23.39 4.30
N ASP A 54 -3.81 24.67 4.12
CA ASP A 54 -2.47 25.23 4.36
C ASP A 54 -1.36 24.41 3.69
N GLU A 55 -1.55 24.08 2.39
CA GLU A 55 -0.64 23.25 1.59
C GLU A 55 -0.47 21.81 2.12
N VAL A 56 -1.36 21.33 2.98
CA VAL A 56 -1.33 19.96 3.51
C VAL A 56 -2.51 19.17 2.97
N LEU A 57 -2.20 18.12 2.19
CA LEU A 57 -3.17 17.10 1.80
C LEU A 57 -3.43 16.17 2.98
N ILE A 58 -4.69 16.10 3.41
CA ILE A 58 -5.19 15.24 4.48
C ILE A 58 -5.95 14.06 3.86
N CYS A 59 -5.43 12.85 4.05
CA CYS A 59 -6.06 11.60 3.65
C CYS A 59 -7.42 11.44 4.34
N PRO A 60 -8.50 11.11 3.62
CA PRO A 60 -9.85 11.08 4.18
C PRO A 60 -10.10 9.93 5.16
N LEU A 61 -9.28 8.87 5.13
CA LEU A 61 -9.52 7.68 5.96
C LEU A 61 -9.05 7.87 7.41
N HIS A 62 -7.77 8.18 7.60
CA HIS A 62 -7.14 8.26 8.93
C HIS A 62 -6.33 9.56 9.13
N PHE A 63 -6.61 10.59 8.32
CA PHE A 63 -6.00 11.92 8.42
C PHE A 63 -4.47 11.93 8.29
N TRP A 64 -3.90 10.98 7.56
CA TRP A 64 -2.50 11.03 7.17
C TRP A 64 -2.23 12.30 6.36
N ARG A 65 -1.09 12.96 6.58
CA ARG A 65 -0.82 14.31 6.04
C ARG A 65 0.35 14.30 5.06
N TYR A 66 0.23 15.04 3.96
CA TYR A 66 1.33 15.27 3.04
C TYR A 66 1.47 16.77 2.79
N ARG A 67 2.67 17.32 3.01
CA ARG A 67 3.03 18.66 2.57
C ARG A 67 3.10 18.67 1.05
N LEU A 68 2.36 19.58 0.44
CA LEU A 68 2.35 19.87 -0.99
C LEU A 68 3.29 21.05 -1.28
N PRO A 69 3.80 21.17 -2.52
CA PRO A 69 3.58 20.29 -3.67
C PRO A 69 4.44 19.01 -3.67
N GLU A 70 5.38 18.84 -2.74
CA GLU A 70 6.37 17.75 -2.82
C GLU A 70 5.82 16.37 -2.45
N GLY A 71 4.69 16.33 -1.74
CA GLY A 71 4.04 15.11 -1.28
C GLY A 71 4.70 14.49 -0.04
N GLU A 72 5.36 15.29 0.80
CA GLU A 72 6.20 14.84 1.91
C GLU A 72 5.41 14.61 3.20
N HIS A 73 5.71 13.54 3.92
CA HIS A 73 5.21 13.29 5.28
C HIS A 73 6.35 13.40 6.30
N LEU A 74 6.00 13.71 7.56
CA LEU A 74 6.94 13.89 8.67
C LEU A 74 7.81 12.65 8.95
N SER A 75 7.36 11.44 8.58
CA SER A 75 8.13 10.20 8.72
C SER A 75 9.21 10.02 7.65
N GLY A 76 9.33 10.93 6.68
CA GLY A 76 10.21 10.80 5.51
C GLY A 76 9.58 10.05 4.33
N ALA A 77 8.34 9.55 4.46
CA ALA A 77 7.59 9.00 3.33
C ALA A 77 7.20 10.12 2.37
N ARG A 78 7.22 9.85 1.06
CA ARG A 78 6.91 10.87 0.03
C ARG A 78 6.08 10.28 -1.11
N LEU A 79 4.98 10.94 -1.46
CA LEU A 79 4.21 10.63 -2.67
C LEU A 79 5.06 10.99 -3.90
N ARG A 80 5.20 10.05 -4.84
CA ARG A 80 5.82 10.33 -6.12
C ARG A 80 4.80 11.03 -7.01
N SER A 81 5.09 12.27 -7.42
CA SER A 81 4.23 12.99 -8.35
C SER A 81 4.32 12.42 -9.76
N PHE A 82 3.21 12.52 -10.50
CA PHE A 82 3.19 12.29 -11.93
C PHE A 82 3.48 13.58 -12.70
N PRO A 83 4.13 13.51 -13.86
CA PRO A 83 4.31 14.69 -14.72
C PRO A 83 2.95 15.27 -15.14
N VAL A 84 2.85 16.59 -15.09
CA VAL A 84 1.65 17.35 -15.48
C VAL A 84 2.00 18.23 -16.68
N ILE A 85 1.13 18.24 -17.69
CA ILE A 85 1.30 18.97 -18.95
C ILE A 85 0.12 19.93 -19.12
N HIS A 86 0.41 21.19 -19.44
CA HIS A 86 -0.58 22.23 -19.70
C HIS A 86 -0.57 22.59 -21.19
N GLU A 87 -1.72 22.51 -21.85
CA GLU A 87 -1.89 22.86 -23.27
C GLU A 87 -3.23 23.59 -23.45
N ASP A 88 -3.20 24.83 -23.96
CA ASP A 88 -4.39 25.64 -24.27
C ASP A 88 -5.45 25.76 -23.13
N GLY A 89 -5.00 25.70 -21.87
CA GLY A 89 -5.85 25.75 -20.68
C GLY A 89 -6.36 24.38 -20.21
N ASP A 90 -6.11 23.33 -20.97
CA ASP A 90 -6.34 21.95 -20.57
C ASP A 90 -5.13 21.36 -19.85
N VAL A 91 -5.40 20.53 -18.85
CA VAL A 91 -4.39 19.88 -18.03
C VAL A 91 -4.42 18.37 -18.27
N PHE A 92 -3.23 17.80 -18.41
CA PHE A 92 -3.03 16.38 -18.66
C PHE A 92 -1.98 15.83 -17.70
N VAL A 93 -2.09 14.54 -17.39
CA VAL A 93 -1.16 13.85 -16.50
C VAL A 93 -0.60 12.62 -17.20
N ASP A 94 0.71 12.45 -17.15
CA ASP A 94 1.39 11.26 -17.65
C ASP A 94 1.36 10.15 -16.61
N LEU A 95 0.47 9.18 -16.84
CA LEU A 95 0.36 7.98 -16.02
C LEU A 95 1.12 6.82 -16.66
N PRO A 96 1.68 5.89 -15.85
CA PRO A 96 2.17 4.63 -16.39
C PRO A 96 1.04 3.87 -17.07
N ASP A 97 1.41 2.99 -18.00
CA ASP A 97 0.44 2.12 -18.66
C ASP A 97 -0.31 1.27 -17.62
N PRO A 98 -1.61 1.08 -17.81
CA PRO A 98 -2.40 0.29 -16.88
C PRO A 98 -1.84 -1.13 -16.83
N GLN A 99 -1.51 -1.57 -15.62
CA GLN A 99 -1.15 -2.96 -15.43
C GLN A 99 -2.37 -3.83 -15.70
N PRO A 100 -2.23 -4.95 -16.41
CA PRO A 100 -3.32 -5.87 -16.62
C PRO A 100 -3.88 -6.33 -15.27
N LYS A 101 -5.19 -6.20 -15.08
CA LYS A 101 -5.86 -6.67 -13.86
C LYS A 101 -5.74 -8.19 -13.81
N GLN A 102 -4.97 -8.70 -12.86
CA GLN A 102 -5.00 -10.12 -12.53
C GLN A 102 -6.30 -10.44 -11.81
N SER A 103 -6.95 -11.54 -12.20
CA SER A 103 -8.08 -12.05 -11.43
C SER A 103 -7.60 -12.50 -10.05
N MET A 104 -8.48 -12.44 -9.05
CA MET A 104 -8.20 -12.97 -7.71
C MET A 104 -7.70 -14.43 -7.78
N ARG A 105 -8.28 -15.23 -8.68
CA ARG A 105 -7.84 -16.61 -8.92
C ARG A 105 -6.39 -16.68 -9.39
N GLU A 106 -5.99 -15.89 -10.37
CA GLU A 106 -4.62 -15.89 -10.89
C GLU A 106 -3.62 -15.46 -9.82
N MET A 107 -3.95 -14.41 -9.07
CA MET A 107 -3.14 -13.93 -7.95
C MET A 107 -2.98 -15.02 -6.88
N LEU A 108 -4.08 -15.66 -6.47
CA LEU A 108 -4.06 -16.74 -5.49
C LEU A 108 -3.27 -17.96 -5.98
N LEU A 109 -3.43 -18.35 -7.24
CA LEU A 109 -2.67 -19.45 -7.83
C LEU A 109 -1.18 -19.13 -7.94
N ALA A 110 -0.81 -17.89 -8.31
CA ALA A 110 0.57 -17.44 -8.35
C ALA A 110 1.18 -17.47 -6.94
N HIS A 111 0.48 -16.93 -5.95
CA HIS A 111 0.92 -16.95 -4.55
C HIS A 111 1.07 -18.39 -4.03
N ALA A 112 0.09 -19.27 -4.28
CA ALA A 112 0.16 -20.67 -3.89
C ALA A 112 1.34 -21.41 -4.55
N ARG A 113 1.64 -21.13 -5.83
CA ARG A 113 2.82 -21.70 -6.51
C ARG A 113 4.12 -21.22 -5.87
N GLU A 114 4.26 -19.92 -5.62
CA GLU A 114 5.42 -19.35 -4.94
C GLU A 114 5.60 -19.96 -3.53
N TRP A 115 4.50 -20.06 -2.78
CA TRP A 115 4.50 -20.67 -1.44
C TRP A 115 4.89 -22.16 -1.47
N SER A 116 4.38 -22.91 -2.45
CA SER A 116 4.66 -24.35 -2.58
C SER A 116 6.13 -24.66 -2.91
N GLN A 117 6.88 -23.66 -3.41
CA GLN A 117 8.29 -23.81 -3.77
C GLN A 117 9.26 -23.44 -2.64
N LYS A 118 8.75 -22.90 -1.53
CA LYS A 118 9.57 -22.54 -0.36
C LYS A 118 9.83 -23.78 0.52
N PRO A 119 11.05 -24.01 1.03
CA PRO A 119 11.35 -25.17 1.87
C PRO A 119 10.56 -25.12 3.18
N VAL A 120 10.15 -26.24 3.77
CA VAL A 120 9.15 -26.26 4.87
C VAL A 120 9.81 -26.36 6.25
N ILE A 121 9.36 -25.57 7.24
CA ILE A 121 9.65 -25.82 8.66
C ILE A 121 8.55 -26.71 9.23
N LYS A 122 8.94 -27.81 9.89
CA LYS A 122 8.00 -28.68 10.61
C LYS A 122 7.60 -28.10 11.97
N GLY A 123 6.29 -27.94 12.19
CA GLY A 123 5.71 -27.54 13.48
C GLY A 123 5.76 -26.04 13.76
N VAL A 124 4.80 -25.28 13.23
CA VAL A 124 4.57 -23.86 13.47
C VAL A 124 3.23 -23.64 14.16
N ILE A 125 3.21 -22.69 15.08
CA ILE A 125 2.02 -22.22 15.80
C ILE A 125 1.40 -21.07 15.00
N TRP A 126 0.13 -21.22 14.57
CA TRP A 126 -0.59 -20.16 13.85
C TRP A 126 -1.09 -19.08 14.80
N ASP A 127 -0.23 -18.09 15.05
CA ASP A 127 -0.61 -16.80 15.62
C ASP A 127 -1.44 -15.99 14.59
N MET A 128 -2.51 -15.33 15.05
CA MET A 128 -3.35 -14.44 14.24
C MET A 128 -2.57 -13.23 13.71
N GLY A 129 -1.91 -13.39 12.57
CA GLY A 129 -1.49 -12.25 11.73
C GLY A 129 0.00 -11.89 11.74
N GLY A 130 0.88 -12.78 12.20
CA GLY A 130 2.28 -12.78 11.75
C GLY A 130 3.21 -11.75 12.39
N VAL A 131 2.76 -10.99 13.40
CA VAL A 131 3.61 -10.05 14.13
C VAL A 131 4.52 -10.76 15.15
N PHE A 132 4.15 -11.97 15.59
CA PHE A 132 4.85 -12.71 16.65
C PHE A 132 5.66 -13.93 16.17
N ARG A 133 5.76 -14.15 14.85
CA ARG A 133 6.33 -15.37 14.22
C ARG A 133 7.71 -15.76 14.74
N ARG A 134 8.62 -14.81 14.94
CA ARG A 134 10.00 -15.15 15.32
C ARG A 134 10.14 -15.49 16.81
N TYR A 135 9.47 -14.74 17.67
CA TYR A 135 9.59 -14.93 19.12
C TYR A 135 8.81 -16.15 19.61
N PHE A 136 7.58 -16.37 19.13
CA PHE A 136 6.77 -17.50 19.57
C PHE A 136 7.14 -18.82 18.88
N SER A 137 7.52 -18.81 17.59
CA SER A 137 7.77 -20.06 16.88
C SER A 137 9.20 -20.57 17.01
N GLU A 138 10.21 -19.70 17.15
CA GLU A 138 11.61 -20.15 17.27
C GLU A 138 11.94 -20.39 18.75
N VAL A 139 11.71 -19.40 19.63
CA VAL A 139 12.13 -19.48 21.04
C VAL A 139 11.26 -20.43 21.86
N MET A 140 9.92 -20.33 21.81
CA MET A 140 9.06 -21.20 22.65
C MET A 140 9.01 -22.64 22.17
N VAL A 141 9.11 -22.91 20.87
CA VAL A 141 9.13 -24.29 20.35
C VAL A 141 10.46 -24.97 20.70
N GLU A 142 11.58 -24.25 20.60
CA GLU A 142 12.89 -24.79 20.97
C GLU A 142 13.00 -25.05 22.48
N ILE A 143 12.60 -24.08 23.31
CA ILE A 143 12.54 -24.26 24.78
C ILE A 143 11.57 -25.39 25.12
N GLY A 144 10.36 -25.38 24.56
CA GLY A 144 9.36 -26.39 24.85
C GLY A 144 9.79 -27.81 24.44
N ARG A 145 10.57 -27.98 23.37
CA ARG A 145 11.18 -29.28 23.04
C ARG A 145 12.23 -29.70 24.06
N ASN A 146 13.09 -28.78 24.49
CA ASN A 146 14.14 -29.06 25.48
C ASN A 146 13.57 -29.37 26.87
N GLU A 147 12.41 -28.81 27.19
CA GLU A 147 11.69 -28.96 28.46
C GLU A 147 10.52 -29.98 28.38
N ASP A 148 10.41 -30.73 27.28
CA ASP A 148 9.43 -31.81 27.03
C ASP A 148 7.95 -31.38 27.17
N TRP A 149 7.63 -30.17 26.72
CA TRP A 149 6.26 -29.63 26.72
C TRP A 149 5.39 -30.32 25.66
N LEU A 150 4.11 -30.51 25.99
CA LEU A 150 3.09 -31.01 25.05
C LEU A 150 2.67 -29.92 24.06
N LEU A 151 3.55 -29.60 23.11
CA LEU A 151 3.38 -28.51 22.14
C LEU A 151 2.07 -28.60 21.35
N ASP A 152 1.63 -29.82 21.03
CA ASP A 152 0.37 -30.08 20.29
C ASP A 152 -0.90 -29.80 21.12
N ARG A 153 -0.74 -29.53 22.42
CA ARG A 153 -1.84 -29.23 23.35
C ARG A 153 -1.77 -27.82 23.93
N LEU A 154 -0.76 -27.03 23.56
CA LEU A 154 -0.71 -25.63 23.95
C LEU A 154 -1.87 -24.86 23.30
N PRO A 155 -2.56 -23.96 24.02
CA PRO A 155 -3.71 -23.22 23.52
C PRO A 155 -3.29 -22.07 22.58
N LEU A 156 -2.35 -22.32 21.67
CA LEU A 156 -1.73 -21.32 20.82
C LEU A 156 -2.28 -21.33 19.38
N GLY A 157 -3.44 -21.95 19.15
CA GLY A 157 -4.06 -22.08 17.84
C GLY A 157 -3.61 -23.33 17.08
N PRO A 158 -4.14 -23.57 15.86
CA PRO A 158 -3.79 -24.76 15.09
C PRO A 158 -2.28 -24.81 14.82
N THR A 159 -1.67 -25.97 15.05
CA THR A 159 -0.28 -26.25 14.68
C THR A 159 -0.22 -26.80 13.26
N GLY A 160 0.78 -26.39 12.48
CA GLY A 160 0.94 -26.86 11.10
C GLY A 160 2.30 -26.50 10.52
N ASP A 161 2.58 -27.02 9.33
CA ASP A 161 3.84 -26.77 8.63
C ASP A 161 3.74 -25.49 7.78
N ILE A 162 4.77 -24.62 7.83
CA ILE A 162 4.82 -23.37 7.05
C ILE A 162 6.11 -23.30 6.22
N PRO A 163 6.06 -22.83 4.96
CA PRO A 163 7.24 -22.62 4.15
C PRO A 163 8.15 -21.49 4.68
N ILE A 164 9.46 -21.66 4.50
CA ILE A 164 10.55 -20.76 4.89
C ILE A 164 10.58 -19.59 3.91
N PRO A 165 10.48 -18.33 4.37
CA PRO A 165 10.80 -17.19 3.53
C PRO A 165 12.30 -17.21 3.21
N THR A 166 12.65 -17.28 1.92
CA THR A 166 14.02 -17.04 1.46
C THR A 166 14.37 -15.57 1.68
N THR A 167 15.38 -15.31 2.50
CA THR A 167 16.00 -14.00 2.64
C THR A 167 16.72 -13.66 1.34
N THR A 168 16.27 -12.63 0.64
CA THR A 168 17.03 -11.99 -0.46
C THR A 168 18.02 -10.99 0.14
#